data_AF-A0A8T2ZLY6-F1
#
_entry.id   AF-A0A8T2ZLY6-F1
#
_cell.length_a   1.000
_cell.length_b   1.000
_cell.length_c   1.000
_cell.angle_alpha   90.00
_cell.angle_beta   90.00
_cell.angle_gamma   90.00
#
_symmetry.space_group_name_H-M   'P 1'
#
loop_
_entity.id
_entity.type
_entity.pdbx_description
1 polymer ?
#
loop_
_entity_poly.entity_id
_entity_poly.type
_entity_poly.pdbx_seq_one_letter_code
_entity_poly.pdbx_strand_id
1 'polypeptide(L)'
;MAVKFLPFLHKTLTQNPKSKSLYVSYFLNHTLSQDQYDPPFSLTKKPKPKNTTEPKETPDPNNDPKLPVKSDLPFDFRYSYSESNPAIEPIGYREPKRFSPFGPGRLDRKWTGTAAPIHLETDMEKLMEERNRVLGDPLTEEEMAELVERYRHSDCSRQINLGKGGVTHNMLDDIHNHWKRAEAVRIKCLGVPTLDMDNVCFHLEDKSGGKVVYRNINILLLYRGRNYDPENRPVIPLMLWKPYAPIYPKLVKNVADGLTFEETKEMRNRGLNSLPLMKLTRNGVYVNVVDRVRDAFETEEVVRLDCKHVGMSDCKKIGVKLKDLVPCVPILFKDEQIILWRGKRNQELESSTT
;
A
#
# COMPACT_ATOMS: atom_id res chain seq x y z
N MET A 1 51.65 41.54 -4.03
CA MET A 1 50.61 42.17 -4.87
C MET A 1 49.30 42.13 -4.10
N ALA A 2 48.83 43.27 -3.62
CA ALA A 2 47.57 43.42 -2.90
C ALA A 2 46.60 44.18 -3.81
N VAL A 3 45.38 43.66 -4.01
CA VAL A 3 44.34 44.36 -4.76
C VAL A 3 43.17 44.64 -3.82
N LYS A 4 42.79 45.93 -3.80
CA LYS A 4 41.93 46.62 -2.84
C LYS A 4 40.44 46.40 -3.14
N PHE A 5 39.67 46.35 -2.07
CA PHE A 5 38.23 46.64 -2.03
C PHE A 5 37.95 48.14 -2.22
N LEU A 6 36.81 48.49 -2.85
CA LEU A 6 35.78 49.40 -2.32
C LEU A 6 34.55 49.48 -3.28
N PRO A 7 33.35 49.87 -2.77
CA PRO A 7 32.02 49.55 -3.29
C PRO A 7 31.32 50.76 -3.93
N PHE A 8 30.13 50.56 -4.53
CA PHE A 8 29.23 51.69 -4.85
C PHE A 8 27.75 51.48 -4.53
N LEU A 9 27.19 52.60 -4.08
CA LEU A 9 25.94 52.90 -3.38
C LEU A 9 24.62 52.69 -4.15
N HIS A 10 23.57 52.47 -3.37
CA HIS A 10 22.15 52.66 -3.67
C HIS A 10 21.79 54.11 -4.06
N LYS A 11 20.79 54.28 -4.94
CA LYS A 11 19.85 55.42 -4.91
C LYS A 11 18.46 55.03 -5.42
N THR A 12 17.48 55.35 -4.59
CA THR A 12 16.02 55.27 -4.76
C THR A 12 15.49 56.41 -5.63
N LEU A 13 14.45 56.16 -6.44
CA LEU A 13 13.49 57.19 -6.84
C LEU A 13 12.07 56.61 -6.97
N THR A 14 11.12 57.32 -6.37
CA THR A 14 9.72 57.00 -6.16
C THR A 14 8.78 57.70 -7.16
N GLN A 15 7.71 56.98 -7.51
CA GLN A 15 6.31 57.39 -7.82
C GLN A 15 5.90 57.98 -9.20
N ASN A 16 5.20 57.13 -10.00
CA ASN A 16 3.77 57.15 -10.42
C ASN A 16 3.12 58.42 -11.04
N PRO A 17 1.92 58.32 -11.67
CA PRO A 17 1.30 57.23 -12.47
C PRO A 17 0.65 57.74 -13.78
N LYS A 18 0.22 56.83 -14.69
CA LYS A 18 -1.03 56.94 -15.48
C LYS A 18 -1.30 55.72 -16.40
N SER A 19 -2.45 55.09 -16.15
CA SER A 19 -3.48 54.66 -17.11
C SER A 19 -3.56 53.20 -17.61
N LYS A 20 -4.72 52.59 -17.25
CA LYS A 20 -5.55 51.53 -17.90
C LYS A 20 -4.99 50.09 -17.86
N SER A 21 -5.38 49.24 -16.90
CA SER A 21 -6.70 48.64 -16.59
C SER A 21 -7.32 47.84 -17.75
N LEU A 22 -7.34 46.51 -17.61
CA LEU A 22 -8.51 45.64 -17.82
C LEU A 22 -8.26 44.31 -17.08
N TYR A 23 -8.84 44.20 -15.88
CA TYR A 23 -9.04 42.94 -15.15
C TYR A 23 -10.43 42.41 -15.53
N VAL A 24 -10.51 41.15 -15.95
CA VAL A 24 -11.80 40.44 -16.08
C VAL A 24 -12.01 39.61 -14.82
N SER A 25 -12.82 40.14 -13.90
CA SER A 25 -13.44 39.43 -12.80
C SER A 25 -14.87 39.08 -13.19
N TYR A 26 -15.24 37.80 -13.14
CA TYR A 26 -16.65 37.40 -13.10
C TYR A 26 -16.96 36.84 -11.71
N PHE A 27 -17.37 37.73 -10.82
CA PHE A 27 -18.30 37.43 -9.74
C PHE A 27 -19.70 37.72 -10.26
N LEU A 28 -20.61 36.76 -10.12
CA LEU A 28 -22.05 36.99 -10.21
C LEU A 28 -22.66 36.48 -8.90
N ASN A 29 -23.30 37.40 -8.18
CA ASN A 29 -24.09 37.16 -6.98
C ASN A 29 -25.49 37.73 -7.20
N HIS A 30 -26.46 37.10 -6.52
CA HIS A 30 -27.90 37.42 -6.39
C HIS A 30 -28.80 36.94 -7.55
N THR A 31 -29.97 36.34 -7.35
CA THR A 31 -30.97 36.52 -6.27
C THR A 31 -31.91 35.30 -6.18
N LEU A 32 -32.47 35.06 -4.99
CA LEU A 32 -33.58 34.14 -4.68
C LEU A 32 -34.74 34.22 -5.68
N SER A 33 -35.17 33.06 -6.21
CA SER A 33 -36.57 32.83 -6.56
C SER A 33 -36.98 31.46 -6.00
N GLN A 34 -38.01 31.52 -5.18
CA GLN A 34 -38.68 30.44 -4.50
C GLN A 34 -39.66 29.83 -5.49
N ASP A 35 -39.49 28.57 -5.87
CA ASP A 35 -40.60 27.75 -6.37
C ASP A 35 -40.40 26.28 -6.02
N GLN A 36 -41.39 25.80 -5.30
CA GLN A 36 -41.54 24.49 -4.70
C GLN A 36 -42.24 23.60 -5.74
N TYR A 37 -41.55 22.58 -6.25
CA TYR A 37 -42.22 21.55 -7.05
C TYR A 37 -41.70 20.16 -6.67
N ASP A 38 -42.46 19.52 -5.78
CA ASP A 38 -42.34 18.14 -5.35
C ASP A 38 -43.22 17.27 -6.28
N PRO A 39 -42.65 16.37 -7.12
CA PRO A 39 -43.47 15.50 -7.94
C PRO A 39 -44.04 14.34 -7.11
N PRO A 40 -45.34 14.02 -7.26
CA PRO A 40 -46.07 13.15 -6.34
C PRO A 40 -45.68 11.67 -6.50
N PHE A 41 -45.61 10.96 -5.37
CA PHE A 41 -45.62 9.50 -5.34
C PHE A 41 -46.80 8.96 -6.16
N SER A 42 -46.51 8.09 -7.14
CA SER A 42 -47.53 7.30 -7.84
C SER A 42 -47.03 5.90 -8.16
N LEU A 43 -47.43 4.99 -7.27
CA LEU A 43 -47.81 3.58 -7.45
C LEU A 43 -47.06 2.72 -8.50
N THR A 44 -46.22 1.80 -7.99
CA THR A 44 -45.65 0.67 -8.73
C THR A 44 -46.73 -0.18 -9.40
N LYS A 45 -46.72 -0.26 -10.74
CA LYS A 45 -47.45 -1.29 -11.50
C LYS A 45 -46.63 -2.59 -11.52
N LYS A 46 -47.22 -3.69 -11.04
CA LYS A 46 -46.66 -5.05 -11.14
C LYS A 46 -46.47 -5.44 -12.62
N PRO A 47 -45.37 -6.11 -13.02
CA PRO A 47 -45.26 -6.67 -14.36
C PRO A 47 -46.02 -8.02 -14.46
N LYS A 48 -46.81 -8.17 -15.52
CA LYS A 48 -47.34 -9.46 -16.03
C LYS A 48 -46.36 -10.05 -17.06
N PRO A 49 -46.36 -11.39 -17.26
CA PRO A 49 -45.32 -12.08 -18.02
C PRO A 49 -45.59 -11.99 -19.53
N LYS A 50 -44.53 -11.85 -20.33
CA LYS A 50 -44.59 -12.15 -21.77
C LYS A 50 -43.36 -12.96 -22.19
N ASN A 51 -43.66 -14.17 -22.64
CA ASN A 51 -42.79 -15.03 -23.42
C ASN A 51 -42.57 -14.43 -24.81
N THR A 52 -41.34 -14.38 -25.30
CA THR A 52 -41.04 -14.56 -26.73
C THR A 52 -39.59 -14.98 -26.92
N THR A 53 -39.41 -15.86 -27.89
CA THR A 53 -38.29 -16.77 -28.11
C THR A 53 -37.16 -16.14 -28.95
N GLU A 54 -35.92 -16.54 -28.62
CA GLU A 54 -34.55 -16.36 -29.16
C GLU A 54 -34.30 -15.82 -30.60
N PRO A 55 -33.08 -15.29 -30.88
CA PRO A 55 -31.98 -16.19 -31.30
C PRO A 55 -30.75 -16.15 -30.37
N LYS A 56 -30.20 -17.34 -30.09
CA LYS A 56 -28.93 -17.60 -29.41
C LYS A 56 -27.74 -17.14 -30.26
N GLU A 57 -26.91 -16.27 -29.69
CA GLU A 57 -25.47 -16.25 -30.00
C GLU A 57 -24.75 -17.26 -29.07
N THR A 58 -23.83 -18.00 -29.66
CA THR A 58 -23.12 -19.15 -29.08
C THR A 58 -22.32 -18.80 -27.83
N PRO A 59 -22.45 -19.56 -26.72
CA PRO A 59 -21.54 -19.44 -25.58
C PRO A 59 -20.16 -19.98 -25.93
N ASP A 60 -19.14 -19.17 -25.63
CA ASP A 60 -17.73 -19.57 -25.51
C ASP A 60 -17.60 -20.79 -24.55
N PRO A 61 -16.95 -21.90 -24.94
CA PRO A 61 -16.98 -23.18 -24.21
C PRO A 61 -16.33 -23.18 -22.81
N ASN A 62 -15.82 -22.05 -22.31
CA ASN A 62 -15.17 -21.96 -20.99
C ASN A 62 -16.05 -21.44 -19.83
N ASN A 63 -17.34 -21.18 -20.06
CA ASN A 63 -18.27 -20.77 -18.99
C ASN A 63 -19.19 -21.92 -18.58
N ASP A 64 -18.61 -22.98 -18.00
CA ASP A 64 -19.38 -24.04 -17.33
C ASP A 64 -19.44 -23.74 -15.82
N PRO A 65 -20.58 -23.23 -15.27
CA PRO A 65 -20.66 -22.73 -13.90
C PRO A 65 -20.63 -23.81 -12.80
N LYS A 66 -20.22 -25.05 -13.11
CA LYS A 66 -20.37 -26.21 -12.21
C LYS A 66 -19.08 -26.76 -11.59
N LEU A 67 -17.89 -26.40 -12.09
CA LEU A 67 -16.64 -26.88 -11.51
C LEU A 67 -15.81 -25.72 -10.96
N PRO A 68 -15.20 -25.87 -9.76
CA PRO A 68 -14.31 -24.85 -9.23
C PRO A 68 -13.13 -24.65 -10.18
N VAL A 69 -12.71 -23.39 -10.35
CA VAL A 69 -11.47 -23.08 -11.07
C VAL A 69 -10.34 -23.77 -10.32
N LYS A 70 -9.68 -24.71 -10.99
CA LYS A 70 -8.44 -25.30 -10.48
C LYS A 70 -7.34 -24.27 -10.59
N SER A 71 -6.63 -24.01 -9.50
CA SER A 71 -5.54 -23.05 -9.52
C SER A 71 -4.19 -23.71 -9.29
N ASP A 72 -3.33 -23.59 -10.29
CA ASP A 72 -1.97 -24.13 -10.30
C ASP A 72 -0.94 -23.16 -9.72
N LEU A 73 -1.38 -22.03 -9.15
CA LEU A 73 -0.48 -21.01 -8.61
C LEU A 73 0.31 -21.53 -7.39
N PRO A 74 1.64 -21.36 -7.34
CA PRO A 74 2.50 -22.05 -6.39
C PRO A 74 2.57 -21.40 -4.99
N PHE A 75 1.53 -20.69 -4.57
CA PHE A 75 1.51 -19.96 -3.30
C PHE A 75 0.12 -19.88 -2.68
N ASP A 76 0.06 -19.67 -1.37
CA ASP A 76 -1.18 -19.41 -0.64
C ASP A 76 -1.88 -18.15 -1.14
N PHE A 77 -3.20 -18.19 -1.30
CA PHE A 77 -3.94 -16.97 -1.62
C PHE A 77 -4.28 -16.20 -0.36
N ARG A 78 -3.91 -14.93 -0.33
CA ARG A 78 -4.16 -14.01 0.78
C ARG A 78 -4.69 -12.71 0.22
N TYR A 79 -5.49 -11.97 1.00
CA TYR A 79 -5.97 -10.67 0.54
C TYR A 79 -4.83 -9.70 0.22
N SER A 80 -3.82 -9.69 1.10
CA SER A 80 -2.58 -8.92 0.95
C SER A 80 -1.39 -9.80 1.27
N TYR A 81 -0.37 -9.74 0.42
CA TYR A 81 0.90 -10.43 0.61
C TYR A 81 1.87 -9.62 1.45
N SER A 82 1.93 -8.30 1.24
CA SER A 82 2.88 -7.42 1.96
C SER A 82 2.39 -6.90 3.31
N GLU A 83 1.08 -6.90 3.56
CA GLU A 83 0.49 -6.36 4.80
C GLU A 83 -0.04 -7.44 5.76
N SER A 84 0.24 -8.72 5.47
CA SER A 84 -0.15 -9.84 6.32
C SER A 84 1.11 -10.53 6.86
N ASN A 85 1.31 -10.51 8.18
CA ASN A 85 2.41 -11.23 8.81
C ASN A 85 1.99 -12.69 9.11
N PRO A 86 2.55 -13.72 8.44
CA PRO A 86 2.18 -15.11 8.67
C PRO A 86 2.56 -15.63 10.06
N ALA A 87 3.54 -15.01 10.73
CA ALA A 87 3.99 -15.45 12.05
C ALA A 87 2.98 -15.10 13.17
N ILE A 88 1.97 -14.27 12.88
CA ILE A 88 0.99 -13.84 13.87
C ILE A 88 -0.37 -14.44 13.53
N GLU A 89 -0.82 -15.38 14.35
CA GLU A 89 -2.15 -15.96 14.21
C GLU A 89 -3.23 -15.08 14.84
N PRO A 90 -4.41 -14.94 14.20
CA PRO A 90 -5.56 -14.30 14.81
C PRO A 90 -6.08 -15.08 16.02
N ILE A 91 -6.43 -14.38 17.10
CA ILE A 91 -7.15 -14.95 18.26
C ILE A 91 -8.54 -15.43 17.84
N GLY A 92 -9.15 -14.75 16.88
CA GLY A 92 -10.48 -15.08 16.40
C GLY A 92 -10.88 -14.26 15.18
N TYR A 93 -12.13 -14.43 14.79
CA TYR A 93 -12.72 -13.78 13.63
C TYR A 93 -13.99 -13.08 14.07
N ARG A 94 -14.21 -11.85 13.58
CA ARG A 94 -15.44 -11.09 13.89
C ARG A 94 -16.69 -11.78 13.35
N GLU A 95 -16.51 -12.54 12.27
CA GLU A 95 -17.57 -13.30 11.62
C GLU A 95 -17.13 -14.76 11.40
N PRO A 96 -18.08 -15.70 11.28
CA PRO A 96 -17.77 -17.09 11.00
C PRO A 96 -16.97 -17.24 9.69
N LYS A 97 -16.03 -18.19 9.64
CA LYS A 97 -15.21 -18.53 8.45
C LYS A 97 -16.01 -19.08 7.25
N ARG A 98 -17.34 -18.93 7.25
CA ARG A 98 -18.25 -19.64 6.35
C ARG A 98 -18.14 -19.20 4.89
N PHE A 99 -17.64 -18.00 4.63
CA PHE A 99 -17.64 -17.43 3.28
C PHE A 99 -16.21 -17.22 2.75
N SER A 100 -15.86 -17.98 1.71
CA SER A 100 -14.63 -17.80 0.93
C SER A 100 -14.72 -16.52 0.09
N PRO A 101 -13.72 -15.62 0.10
CA PRO A 101 -13.72 -14.37 -0.67
C PRO A 101 -13.78 -14.56 -2.19
N PHE A 102 -13.60 -15.79 -2.66
CA PHE A 102 -13.66 -16.17 -4.06
C PHE A 102 -15.08 -16.52 -4.53
N GLY A 103 -16.06 -16.61 -3.63
CA GLY A 103 -17.39 -17.12 -3.95
C GLY A 103 -17.58 -18.59 -3.59
N PRO A 104 -18.83 -19.02 -3.34
CA PRO A 104 -19.13 -20.42 -3.08
C PRO A 104 -18.82 -21.28 -4.32
N GLY A 105 -18.03 -22.34 -4.14
CA GLY A 105 -17.72 -23.32 -5.20
C GLY A 105 -16.89 -22.81 -6.38
N ARG A 106 -16.38 -21.58 -6.33
CA ARG A 106 -15.61 -20.97 -7.44
C ARG A 106 -14.12 -21.29 -7.43
N LEU A 107 -13.59 -21.61 -6.25
CA LEU A 107 -12.19 -21.95 -6.05
C LEU A 107 -12.09 -23.36 -5.45
N ASP A 108 -11.13 -24.13 -5.93
CA ASP A 108 -10.80 -25.48 -5.48
C ASP A 108 -10.13 -25.52 -4.10
N ARG A 109 -9.48 -24.43 -3.69
CA ARG A 109 -8.82 -24.28 -2.39
C ARG A 109 -9.77 -23.84 -1.28
N LYS A 110 -9.65 -24.48 -0.11
CA LYS A 110 -10.43 -24.14 1.08
C LYS A 110 -9.91 -22.85 1.74
N TRP A 111 -10.81 -21.89 1.97
CA TRP A 111 -10.49 -20.68 2.72
C TRP A 111 -10.42 -20.95 4.24
N THR A 112 -9.31 -20.60 4.87
CA THR A 112 -9.04 -20.80 6.31
C THR A 112 -9.51 -19.65 7.19
N GLY A 113 -9.94 -18.54 6.59
CA GLY A 113 -10.30 -17.28 7.25
C GLY A 113 -9.37 -16.13 6.84
N THR A 114 -8.08 -16.40 6.66
CA THR A 114 -7.06 -15.44 6.24
C THR A 114 -6.36 -15.82 4.93
N ALA A 115 -6.31 -17.11 4.62
CA ALA A 115 -5.65 -17.62 3.43
C ALA A 115 -6.40 -18.80 2.79
N ALA A 116 -6.15 -19.05 1.50
CA ALA A 116 -6.46 -20.30 0.81
C ALA A 116 -5.11 -21.01 0.53
N PRO A 117 -4.69 -21.96 1.40
CA PRO A 117 -3.38 -22.60 1.30
C PRO A 117 -3.21 -23.39 0.01
N ILE A 118 -1.98 -23.52 -0.44
CA ILE A 118 -1.63 -24.49 -1.48
C ILE A 118 -1.70 -25.92 -0.92
N HIS A 119 -2.19 -26.87 -1.71
CA HIS A 119 -2.32 -28.27 -1.30
C HIS A 119 -1.15 -29.16 -1.75
N LEU A 120 -0.37 -28.73 -2.75
CA LEU A 120 0.77 -29.48 -3.29
C LEU A 120 2.09 -28.85 -2.82
N GLU A 121 3.03 -29.70 -2.42
CA GLU A 121 4.44 -29.30 -2.32
C GLU A 121 4.91 -28.89 -3.70
N THR A 122 5.43 -27.67 -3.79
CA THR A 122 5.93 -27.15 -5.07
C THR A 122 7.44 -27.23 -5.09
N ASP A 123 7.97 -27.71 -6.20
CA ASP A 123 9.39 -27.75 -6.47
C ASP A 123 9.89 -26.32 -6.75
N MET A 124 10.48 -25.70 -5.72
CA MET A 124 10.94 -24.31 -5.78
C MET A 124 11.99 -24.10 -6.87
N GLU A 125 12.80 -25.11 -7.18
CA GLU A 125 13.84 -25.03 -8.20
C GLU A 125 13.20 -24.92 -9.58
N LYS A 126 12.21 -25.76 -9.88
CA LYS A 126 11.43 -25.66 -11.14
C LYS A 126 10.73 -24.32 -11.30
N LEU A 127 10.13 -23.78 -10.23
CA LEU A 127 9.50 -22.46 -10.30
C LEU A 127 10.50 -21.34 -10.62
N MET A 128 11.69 -21.41 -10.02
CA MET A 128 12.75 -20.45 -10.30
C MET A 128 13.25 -20.58 -11.74
N GLU A 129 13.39 -21.81 -12.26
CA GLU A 129 13.74 -22.07 -13.65
C GLU A 129 12.69 -21.52 -14.62
N GLU A 130 11.40 -21.77 -14.37
CA GLU A 130 10.30 -21.24 -15.17
C GLU A 130 10.28 -19.71 -15.14
N ARG A 131 10.48 -19.11 -13.96
CA ARG A 131 10.58 -17.66 -13.82
C ARG A 131 11.76 -17.09 -14.62
N ASN A 132 12.93 -17.70 -14.51
CA ASN A 132 14.13 -17.29 -15.25
C ASN A 132 13.94 -17.44 -16.76
N ARG A 133 13.26 -18.51 -17.20
CA ARG A 133 12.89 -18.70 -18.60
C ARG A 133 12.00 -17.58 -19.12
N VAL A 134 10.99 -17.15 -18.35
CA VAL A 134 10.08 -16.04 -18.73
C VAL A 134 10.81 -14.70 -18.70
N LEU A 135 11.64 -14.44 -17.69
CA LEU A 135 12.43 -13.22 -17.59
C LEU A 135 13.45 -13.11 -18.74
N GLY A 136 14.07 -14.23 -19.12
CA GLY A 136 15.12 -14.28 -20.13
C GLY A 136 16.41 -13.64 -19.65
N ASP A 137 17.26 -13.26 -20.60
CA ASP A 137 18.53 -12.59 -20.29
C ASP A 137 18.30 -11.26 -19.56
N PRO A 138 19.15 -10.91 -18.57
CA PRO A 138 19.07 -9.61 -17.92
C PRO A 138 19.05 -8.46 -18.93
N LEU A 139 18.30 -7.40 -18.60
CA LEU A 139 18.35 -6.16 -19.37
C LEU A 139 19.73 -5.52 -19.20
N THR A 140 20.29 -5.05 -20.30
CA THR A 140 21.46 -4.16 -20.26
C THR A 140 21.09 -2.84 -19.59
N GLU A 141 22.09 -2.10 -19.11
CA GLU A 141 21.84 -0.78 -18.49
C GLU A 141 21.17 0.20 -19.47
N GLU A 142 21.52 0.12 -20.75
CA GLU A 142 20.96 0.93 -21.83
C GLU A 142 19.47 0.60 -22.05
N GLU A 143 19.13 -0.68 -22.24
CA GLU A 143 17.73 -1.12 -22.37
C GLU A 143 16.90 -0.76 -21.14
N MET A 144 17.48 -0.92 -19.94
CA MET A 144 16.83 -0.53 -18.71
C MET A 144 16.58 0.98 -18.66
N ALA A 145 17.56 1.81 -19.02
CA ALA A 145 17.40 3.26 -19.04
C ALA A 145 16.31 3.71 -20.04
N GLU A 146 16.26 3.12 -21.23
CA GLU A 146 15.22 3.39 -22.22
C GLU A 146 13.83 2.99 -21.72
N LEU A 147 13.72 1.81 -21.11
CA LEU A 147 12.48 1.32 -20.53
C LEU A 147 12.02 2.26 -19.40
N VAL A 148 12.94 2.69 -18.54
CA VAL A 148 12.66 3.60 -17.45
C VAL A 148 12.18 4.96 -17.98
N GLU A 149 12.85 5.53 -18.97
CA GLU A 149 12.45 6.81 -19.56
C GLU A 149 11.05 6.75 -20.16
N ARG A 150 10.72 5.64 -20.85
CA ARG A 150 9.43 5.44 -21.49
C ARG A 150 8.26 5.36 -20.50
N TYR A 151 8.48 4.80 -19.31
CA TYR A 151 7.41 4.47 -18.36
C TYR A 151 7.45 5.26 -17.04
N ARG A 152 8.51 6.01 -16.72
CA ARG A 152 8.64 6.70 -15.41
C ARG A 152 7.68 7.88 -15.25
N HIS A 153 7.36 8.56 -16.34
CA HIS A 153 6.60 9.82 -16.32
C HIS A 153 5.15 9.61 -15.90
N SER A 154 4.57 10.61 -15.25
CA SER A 154 3.23 10.52 -14.64
C SER A 154 2.07 10.58 -15.64
N ASP A 155 2.35 11.02 -16.86
CA ASP A 155 1.44 11.00 -18.01
C ASP A 155 1.29 9.62 -18.64
N CYS A 156 2.08 8.63 -18.18
CA CYS A 156 1.90 7.25 -18.59
C CYS A 156 0.51 6.76 -18.17
N SER A 157 -0.34 6.48 -19.16
CA SER A 157 -1.70 5.93 -18.97
C SER A 157 -1.73 4.54 -18.32
N ARG A 158 -0.57 3.93 -18.08
CA ARG A 158 -0.39 2.55 -17.61
C ARG A 158 0.13 2.52 -16.17
N GLN A 159 -0.56 3.25 -15.29
CA GLN A 159 -0.25 3.32 -13.86
C GLN A 159 -1.23 2.50 -13.03
N ILE A 160 -0.70 1.63 -12.16
CA ILE A 160 -1.45 0.99 -11.08
C ILE A 160 -1.14 1.70 -9.76
N ASN A 161 -2.17 1.94 -8.94
CA ASN A 161 -2.00 2.50 -7.60
C ASN A 161 -2.02 1.39 -6.55
N LEU A 162 -0.91 1.20 -5.83
CA LEU A 162 -0.83 0.33 -4.68
C LEU A 162 -1.19 1.14 -3.43
N GLY A 163 -2.36 0.84 -2.86
CA GLY A 163 -2.91 1.57 -1.71
C GLY A 163 -2.63 0.91 -0.36
N LYS A 164 -3.43 1.24 0.65
CA LYS A 164 -3.34 0.76 2.05
C LYS A 164 -3.41 -0.76 2.25
N GLY A 165 -3.77 -1.50 1.20
CA GLY A 165 -3.81 -2.96 1.18
C GLY A 165 -2.48 -3.59 0.76
N GLY A 166 -1.49 -2.80 0.36
CA GLY A 166 -0.22 -3.33 -0.13
C GLY A 166 -0.37 -4.13 -1.43
N VAL A 167 0.48 -5.14 -1.61
CA VAL A 167 0.38 -6.08 -2.75
C VAL A 167 -0.81 -7.00 -2.52
N THR A 168 -1.94 -6.71 -3.16
CA THR A 168 -3.18 -7.49 -3.01
C THR A 168 -3.29 -8.60 -4.05
N HIS A 169 -4.12 -9.61 -3.78
CA HIS A 169 -4.35 -10.71 -4.72
C HIS A 169 -4.81 -10.24 -6.10
N ASN A 170 -5.86 -9.42 -6.15
CA ASN A 170 -6.42 -8.95 -7.42
C ASN A 170 -5.47 -8.02 -8.19
N MET A 171 -4.54 -7.35 -7.50
CA MET A 171 -3.53 -6.52 -8.16
C MET A 171 -2.62 -7.35 -9.08
N LEU A 172 -2.45 -8.65 -8.82
CA LEU A 172 -1.68 -9.54 -9.70
C LEU A 172 -2.36 -9.68 -11.07
N ASP A 173 -3.69 -9.86 -11.11
CA ASP A 173 -4.42 -9.88 -12.38
C ASP A 173 -4.33 -8.54 -13.11
N ASP A 174 -4.44 -7.42 -12.37
CA ASP A 174 -4.27 -6.07 -12.94
C ASP A 174 -2.90 -5.91 -13.60
N ILE A 175 -1.83 -6.38 -12.96
CA ILE A 175 -0.46 -6.37 -13.51
C ILE A 175 -0.40 -7.19 -14.80
N HIS A 176 -0.87 -8.44 -14.77
CA HIS A 176 -0.87 -9.31 -15.95
C HIS A 176 -1.74 -8.76 -17.09
N ASN A 177 -2.83 -8.03 -16.78
CA ASN A 177 -3.67 -7.36 -17.76
C ASN A 177 -2.94 -6.18 -18.42
N HIS A 178 -2.14 -5.42 -17.66
CA HIS A 178 -1.30 -4.35 -18.22
C HIS A 178 -0.20 -4.93 -19.13
N TRP A 179 0.42 -6.03 -18.72
CA TRP A 179 1.48 -6.69 -19.49
C TRP A 179 1.05 -7.28 -20.84
N LYS A 180 -0.26 -7.38 -21.10
CA LYS A 180 -0.77 -7.70 -22.45
C LYS A 180 -0.45 -6.62 -23.48
N ARG A 181 -0.31 -5.36 -23.05
CA ARG A 181 -0.19 -4.19 -23.94
C ARG A 181 1.09 -3.37 -23.71
N ALA A 182 1.91 -3.77 -22.74
CA ALA A 182 3.11 -3.04 -22.36
C ALA A 182 4.15 -3.98 -21.75
N GLU A 183 5.42 -3.59 -21.86
CA GLU A 183 6.55 -4.37 -21.36
C GLU A 183 6.76 -4.17 -19.85
N ALA A 184 6.41 -3.00 -19.35
CA ALA A 184 6.50 -2.65 -17.93
C ALA A 184 5.22 -1.94 -17.46
N VAL A 185 4.98 -2.02 -16.15
CA VAL A 185 3.89 -1.31 -15.49
C VAL A 185 4.44 -0.36 -14.43
N ARG A 186 3.89 0.86 -14.39
CA ARG A 186 4.23 1.86 -13.38
C ARG A 186 3.35 1.67 -12.16
N ILE A 187 3.95 1.42 -11.01
CA ILE A 187 3.23 1.22 -9.74
C ILE A 187 3.53 2.39 -8.81
N LYS A 188 2.48 3.11 -8.41
CA LYS A 188 2.57 4.18 -7.42
C LYS A 188 2.09 3.66 -6.07
N CYS A 189 3.01 3.53 -5.12
CA CYS A 189 2.76 3.05 -3.76
C CYS A 189 2.32 4.20 -2.86
N LEU A 190 1.30 3.97 -2.05
CA LEU A 190 0.71 4.94 -1.14
C LEU A 190 0.25 4.27 0.16
N GLY A 191 0.33 5.02 1.25
CA GLY A 191 -0.04 4.62 2.60
C GLY A 191 1.04 3.81 3.31
N VAL A 192 0.58 3.02 4.28
CA VAL A 192 1.42 2.20 5.17
C VAL A 192 2.45 1.31 4.46
N PRO A 193 2.18 0.70 3.28
CA PRO A 193 3.18 -0.12 2.60
C PRO A 193 4.47 0.62 2.27
N THR A 194 4.42 1.95 2.12
CA THR A 194 5.61 2.77 1.81
C THR A 194 6.65 2.82 2.93
N LEU A 195 6.33 2.36 4.14
CA LEU A 195 7.31 2.15 5.22
C LEU A 195 8.30 1.04 4.90
N ASP A 196 7.93 0.10 4.03
CA ASP A 196 8.68 -1.12 3.75
C ASP A 196 8.59 -1.44 2.26
N MET A 197 9.27 -0.62 1.47
CA MET A 197 9.29 -0.75 0.02
C MET A 197 10.06 -2.00 -0.43
N ASP A 198 10.97 -2.53 0.40
CA ASP A 198 11.71 -3.76 0.11
C ASP A 198 10.78 -4.96 0.11
N ASN A 199 9.92 -5.08 1.13
CA ASN A 199 8.90 -6.12 1.21
C ASN A 199 7.84 -5.99 0.09
N VAL A 200 7.48 -4.76 -0.28
CA VAL A 200 6.61 -4.53 -1.46
C VAL A 200 7.28 -5.02 -2.75
N CYS A 201 8.55 -4.68 -2.98
CA CYS A 201 9.30 -5.13 -4.15
C CYS A 201 9.41 -6.65 -4.17
N PHE A 202 9.77 -7.26 -3.04
CA PHE A 202 9.86 -8.70 -2.86
C PHE A 202 8.55 -9.39 -3.28
N HIS A 203 7.40 -8.97 -2.74
CA HIS A 203 6.12 -9.60 -3.06
C HIS A 203 5.62 -9.32 -4.48
N LEU A 204 5.91 -8.16 -5.06
CA LEU A 204 5.60 -7.91 -6.47
C LEU A 204 6.39 -8.86 -7.36
N GLU A 205 7.70 -8.98 -7.14
CA GLU A 205 8.57 -9.88 -7.87
C GLU A 205 8.19 -11.36 -7.68
N ASP A 206 8.02 -11.79 -6.43
CA ASP A 206 7.69 -13.17 -6.05
C ASP A 206 6.33 -13.63 -6.57
N LYS A 207 5.29 -12.80 -6.48
CA LYS A 207 3.92 -13.21 -6.82
C LYS A 207 3.52 -12.97 -8.27
N SER A 208 4.12 -12.01 -8.95
CA SER A 208 3.86 -11.77 -10.38
C SER A 208 4.85 -12.46 -11.31
N GLY A 209 6.00 -12.91 -10.80
CA GLY A 209 7.11 -13.43 -11.59
C GLY A 209 7.95 -12.35 -12.30
N GLY A 210 7.51 -11.09 -12.30
CA GLY A 210 8.22 -9.98 -12.92
C GLY A 210 9.48 -9.53 -12.18
N LYS A 211 10.10 -8.47 -12.69
CA LYS A 211 11.31 -7.85 -12.13
C LYS A 211 11.13 -6.35 -11.92
N VAL A 212 11.48 -5.84 -10.74
CA VAL A 212 11.52 -4.40 -10.50
C VAL A 212 12.80 -3.85 -11.11
N VAL A 213 12.65 -2.98 -12.12
CA VAL A 213 13.77 -2.40 -12.88
C VAL A 213 14.05 -0.94 -12.51
N TYR A 214 13.12 -0.31 -11.79
CA TYR A 214 13.31 1.05 -11.29
C TYR A 214 12.52 1.26 -10.01
N ARG A 215 13.15 2.00 -9.09
CA ARG A 215 12.58 2.41 -7.82
C ARG A 215 13.00 3.84 -7.51
N ASN A 216 12.02 4.70 -7.29
CA ASN A 216 12.24 6.06 -6.81
C ASN A 216 11.17 6.43 -5.79
N ILE A 217 11.58 6.55 -4.52
CA ILE A 217 10.73 6.83 -3.35
C ILE A 217 9.56 5.84 -3.29
N ASN A 218 8.40 6.19 -3.85
CA ASN A 218 7.17 5.41 -3.83
C ASN A 218 6.70 4.99 -5.23
N ILE A 219 7.52 5.17 -6.26
CA ILE A 219 7.23 4.78 -7.63
C ILE A 219 8.13 3.60 -8.00
N LEU A 220 7.53 2.55 -8.54
CA LEU A 220 8.20 1.35 -9.05
C LEU A 220 7.88 1.15 -10.53
N LEU A 221 8.82 0.61 -11.30
CA LEU A 221 8.54 0.02 -12.60
C LEU A 221 8.77 -1.49 -12.51
N LEU A 222 7.73 -2.25 -12.82
CA LEU A 222 7.75 -3.71 -12.80
C LEU A 222 7.69 -4.24 -14.25
N TYR A 223 8.78 -4.87 -14.67
CA TYR A 223 9.00 -5.46 -15.98
C TYR A 223 8.50 -6.90 -16.03
N ARG A 224 7.88 -7.28 -17.13
CA ARG A 224 7.24 -8.60 -17.32
C ARG A 224 8.21 -9.74 -17.66
N GLY A 225 9.41 -9.42 -18.15
CA GLY A 225 10.33 -10.38 -18.75
C GLY A 225 10.38 -10.32 -20.28
N ARG A 226 11.48 -10.80 -20.87
CA ARG A 226 11.68 -10.82 -22.34
C ARG A 226 10.74 -11.79 -23.04
N ASN A 227 10.52 -12.94 -22.41
CA ASN A 227 9.79 -14.07 -23.00
C ASN A 227 8.38 -14.20 -22.42
N TYR A 228 7.80 -13.09 -21.95
CA TYR A 228 6.43 -13.09 -21.42
C TYR A 228 5.42 -13.34 -22.54
N ASP A 229 4.64 -14.41 -22.37
CA ASP A 229 3.55 -14.78 -23.27
C ASP A 229 2.18 -14.37 -22.67
N PRO A 230 1.46 -13.40 -23.28
CA PRO A 230 0.14 -13.00 -22.82
C PRO A 230 -0.93 -14.11 -22.88
N GLU A 231 -0.79 -15.09 -23.78
CA GLU A 231 -1.76 -16.16 -23.97
C GLU A 231 -1.58 -17.26 -22.93
N ASN A 232 -0.33 -17.59 -22.59
CA ASN A 232 0.04 -18.59 -21.58
C ASN A 232 0.30 -17.99 -20.19
N ARG A 233 -0.31 -16.85 -19.89
CA ARG A 233 -0.14 -16.17 -18.59
C ARG A 233 -0.81 -16.94 -17.45
N PRO A 234 -0.34 -16.79 -16.20
CA PRO A 234 -1.00 -17.36 -15.04
C PRO A 234 -2.44 -16.84 -14.88
N VAL A 235 -3.38 -17.75 -14.59
CA VAL A 235 -4.76 -17.39 -14.26
C VAL A 235 -4.85 -17.07 -12.78
N ILE A 236 -5.11 -15.80 -12.45
CA ILE A 236 -5.30 -15.34 -11.07
C ILE A 236 -6.80 -15.37 -10.74
N PRO A 237 -7.28 -16.26 -9.85
CA PRO A 237 -8.69 -16.29 -9.46
C PRO A 237 -9.09 -14.98 -8.77
N LEU A 238 -10.12 -14.29 -9.24
CA LEU A 238 -10.52 -13.01 -8.63
C LEU A 238 -11.13 -13.22 -7.23
N MET A 239 -10.62 -12.51 -6.22
CA MET A 239 -11.36 -12.31 -4.98
C MET A 239 -12.48 -11.31 -5.23
N LEU A 240 -13.72 -11.76 -5.01
CA LEU A 240 -14.94 -10.99 -5.23
C LEU A 240 -15.20 -9.99 -4.10
N TRP A 241 -14.75 -10.29 -2.89
CA TRP A 241 -14.84 -9.38 -1.75
C TRP A 241 -13.61 -9.42 -0.86
N LYS A 242 -13.43 -8.32 -0.11
CA LYS A 242 -12.38 -8.24 0.91
C LYS A 242 -12.73 -9.12 2.11
N PRO A 243 -11.83 -10.00 2.58
CA PRO A 243 -12.05 -10.76 3.80
C PRO A 243 -12.24 -9.85 5.02
N TYR A 244 -13.09 -10.28 5.94
CA TYR A 244 -13.27 -9.59 7.21
C TYR A 244 -11.98 -9.58 8.03
N ALA A 245 -11.74 -8.45 8.70
CA ALA A 245 -10.54 -8.27 9.49
C ALA A 245 -10.50 -9.27 10.66
N PRO A 246 -9.44 -10.10 10.77
CA PRO A 246 -9.25 -10.98 11.91
C PRO A 246 -9.03 -10.17 13.20
N ILE A 247 -9.25 -10.81 14.33
CA ILE A 247 -9.02 -10.23 15.65
C ILE A 247 -7.63 -10.66 16.11
N TYR A 248 -6.73 -9.68 16.22
CA TYR A 248 -5.37 -9.86 16.71
C TYR A 248 -5.25 -9.44 18.18
N PRO A 249 -4.19 -9.89 18.89
CA PRO A 249 -3.87 -9.39 20.22
C PRO A 249 -3.75 -7.87 20.26
N LYS A 250 -3.97 -7.27 21.43
CA LYS A 250 -3.79 -5.83 21.62
C LYS A 250 -2.34 -5.45 21.34
N LEU A 251 -2.15 -4.50 20.41
CA LEU A 251 -0.82 -4.00 20.05
C LEU A 251 -0.11 -3.33 21.23
N VAL A 252 -0.84 -2.55 22.02
CA VAL A 252 -0.32 -1.87 23.22
C VAL A 252 -0.86 -2.56 24.47
N LYS A 253 0.07 -3.02 25.31
CA LYS A 253 -0.23 -3.59 26.63
C LYS A 253 -0.39 -2.48 27.67
N ASN A 254 -1.09 -2.76 28.77
CA ASN A 254 -1.24 -1.80 29.87
C ASN A 254 0.11 -1.44 30.49
N VAL A 255 0.96 -2.44 30.68
CA VAL A 255 2.37 -2.35 31.10
C VAL A 255 3.21 -2.81 29.92
N ALA A 256 4.21 -2.02 29.51
CA ALA A 256 5.11 -2.42 28.43
C ALA A 256 6.05 -3.53 28.92
N ASP A 257 6.41 -4.46 28.04
CA ASP A 257 7.27 -5.58 28.42
C ASP A 257 8.63 -5.06 28.93
N GLY A 258 9.06 -5.51 30.11
CA GLY A 258 10.31 -5.09 30.73
C GLY A 258 10.25 -3.80 31.55
N LEU A 259 9.08 -3.15 31.69
CA LEU A 259 8.86 -2.00 32.57
C LEU A 259 7.88 -2.31 33.69
N THR A 260 7.96 -1.56 34.79
CA THR A 260 6.89 -1.50 35.80
C THR A 260 5.72 -0.66 35.31
N PHE A 261 4.62 -0.67 36.07
CA PHE A 261 3.46 0.18 35.76
C PHE A 261 3.81 1.67 35.85
N GLU A 262 4.54 2.06 36.89
CA GLU A 262 5.00 3.43 37.12
C GLU A 262 5.94 3.90 36.01
N GLU A 263 6.94 3.08 35.66
CA GLU A 263 7.87 3.37 34.56
C GLU A 263 7.11 3.50 33.23
N THR A 264 6.20 2.58 32.92
CA THR A 264 5.40 2.67 31.70
C THR A 264 4.59 3.97 31.64
N LYS A 265 4.00 4.39 32.76
CA LYS A 265 3.25 5.65 32.86
C LYS A 265 4.16 6.85 32.65
N GLU A 266 5.36 6.83 33.25
CA GLU A 266 6.36 7.87 33.06
C GLU A 266 6.79 7.97 31.59
N MET A 267 7.10 6.85 30.94
CA MET A 267 7.48 6.81 29.52
C MET A 267 6.43 7.40 28.60
N ARG A 268 5.17 7.03 28.85
CA ARG A 268 4.02 7.59 28.11
C ARG A 268 3.92 9.10 28.30
N ASN A 269 4.08 9.60 29.52
CA ASN A 269 4.04 11.02 29.81
C ASN A 269 5.23 11.77 29.18
N ARG A 270 6.45 11.23 29.27
CA ARG A 270 7.64 11.79 28.61
C ARG A 270 7.42 11.89 27.11
N GLY A 271 6.95 10.82 26.46
CA GLY A 271 6.67 10.81 25.04
C GLY A 271 5.54 11.76 24.62
N LEU A 272 4.48 11.92 25.42
CA LEU A 272 3.41 12.88 25.12
C LEU A 272 3.90 14.33 25.18
N ASN A 273 4.84 14.63 26.08
CA ASN A 273 5.37 15.98 26.30
C ASN A 273 6.63 16.28 25.47
N SER A 274 7.23 15.29 24.80
CA SER A 274 8.39 15.49 23.93
C SER A 274 7.99 16.18 22.63
N LEU A 275 8.96 16.78 21.93
CA LEU A 275 8.71 17.32 20.59
C LEU A 275 8.43 16.17 19.61
N PRO A 276 7.51 16.35 18.63
CA PRO A 276 7.26 15.31 17.66
C PRO A 276 8.49 15.21 16.73
N LEU A 277 9.05 14.00 16.59
CA LEU A 277 10.17 13.74 15.70
C LEU A 277 9.83 14.17 14.26
N MET A 278 8.62 13.83 13.82
CA MET A 278 8.10 14.23 12.52
C MET A 278 6.59 14.16 12.47
N LYS A 279 6.04 14.86 11.47
CA LYS A 279 4.63 14.85 11.14
C LYS A 279 4.39 14.07 9.85
N LEU A 280 3.51 13.08 9.92
CA LEU A 280 3.10 12.26 8.79
C LEU A 280 1.98 12.97 8.02
N THR A 281 2.17 13.06 6.71
CA THR A 281 1.29 13.80 5.79
C THR A 281 0.23 12.91 5.16
N ARG A 282 -0.89 13.51 4.76
CA ARG A 282 -2.00 12.81 4.08
C ARG A 282 -1.63 12.24 2.71
N ASN A 283 -0.49 12.62 2.14
CA ASN A 283 0.01 12.09 0.86
C ASN A 283 0.30 10.57 0.92
N GLY A 284 0.45 9.99 2.12
CA GLY A 284 0.68 8.57 2.29
C GLY A 284 2.07 8.10 1.87
N VAL A 285 3.08 8.98 1.87
CA VAL A 285 4.45 8.58 1.53
C VAL A 285 5.29 8.63 2.80
N TYR A 286 5.67 7.45 3.30
CA TYR A 286 6.32 7.25 4.61
C TYR A 286 7.70 6.60 4.54
N VAL A 287 8.34 6.64 3.37
CA VAL A 287 9.61 5.92 3.09
C VAL A 287 10.71 6.22 4.11
N ASN A 288 10.85 7.47 4.54
CA ASN A 288 11.94 7.88 5.43
C ASN A 288 11.61 7.73 6.93
N VAL A 289 10.42 7.26 7.29
CA VAL A 289 9.99 7.22 8.70
C VAL A 289 10.81 6.20 9.49
N VAL A 290 11.09 5.04 8.90
CA VAL A 290 11.85 3.97 9.56
C VAL A 290 13.25 4.45 9.93
N ASP A 291 13.98 5.01 8.97
CA ASP A 291 15.35 5.49 9.19
C ASP A 291 15.39 6.63 10.22
N ARG A 292 14.47 7.60 10.10
CA ARG A 292 14.39 8.68 11.09
C ARG A 292 14.09 8.19 12.51
N VAL A 293 13.29 7.15 12.66
CA VAL A 293 13.00 6.56 13.98
C VAL A 293 14.21 5.79 14.50
N ARG A 294 14.95 5.07 13.64
CA ARG A 294 16.22 4.40 14.03
C ARG A 294 17.24 5.42 14.52
N ASP A 295 17.47 6.48 13.74
CA ASP A 295 18.41 7.56 14.09
C ASP A 295 18.02 8.23 15.42
N ALA A 296 16.73 8.51 15.60
CA ALA A 296 16.25 9.13 16.85
C ALA A 296 16.51 8.23 18.06
N PHE A 297 16.38 6.91 17.93
CA PHE A 297 16.61 5.97 19.03
C PHE A 297 18.07 5.78 19.43
N GLU A 298 19.03 6.33 18.69
CA GLU A 298 20.43 6.38 19.13
C GLU A 298 20.57 7.27 20.37
N THR A 299 19.86 8.40 20.38
CA THR A 299 19.95 9.43 21.42
C THR A 299 18.74 9.44 22.35
N GLU A 300 17.54 9.34 21.79
CA GLU A 300 16.29 9.38 22.53
C GLU A 300 15.85 7.97 22.96
N GLU A 301 15.22 7.87 24.12
CA GLU A 301 14.63 6.61 24.58
C GLU A 301 13.18 6.45 24.12
N VAL A 302 12.48 7.58 23.94
CA VAL A 302 11.07 7.66 23.58
C VAL A 302 10.90 8.66 22.46
N VAL A 303 10.25 8.23 21.39
CA VAL A 303 10.01 9.02 20.19
C VAL A 303 8.51 9.23 20.01
N ARG A 304 8.11 10.45 19.63
CA ARG A 304 6.73 10.79 19.26
C ARG A 304 6.61 11.05 17.77
N LEU A 305 5.65 10.39 17.12
CA LEU A 305 5.26 10.67 15.74
C LEU A 305 3.87 11.33 15.70
N ASP A 306 3.78 12.47 15.01
CA ASP A 306 2.51 13.16 14.77
C ASP A 306 1.82 12.59 13.53
N CYS A 307 0.69 11.92 13.72
CA CYS A 307 -0.07 11.26 12.66
C CYS A 307 -1.46 11.89 12.44
N LYS A 308 -1.66 13.15 12.85
CA LYS A 308 -2.95 13.88 12.76
C LYS A 308 -3.64 13.84 11.38
N HIS A 309 -2.88 13.66 10.30
CA HIS A 309 -3.41 13.67 8.93
C HIS A 309 -3.48 12.29 8.27
N VAL A 310 -3.13 11.23 9.01
CA VAL A 310 -3.01 9.86 8.51
C VAL A 310 -4.31 9.07 8.72
N GLY A 311 -5.02 9.34 9.81
CA GLY A 311 -6.21 8.63 10.24
C GLY A 311 -5.91 7.43 11.15
N MET A 312 -6.79 7.18 12.11
CA MET A 312 -6.55 6.29 13.25
C MET A 312 -6.21 4.83 12.87
N SER A 313 -6.85 4.27 11.85
CA SER A 313 -6.61 2.89 11.42
C SER A 313 -5.19 2.70 10.86
N ASP A 314 -4.71 3.66 10.08
CA ASP A 314 -3.37 3.64 9.51
C ASP A 314 -2.31 3.97 10.57
N CYS A 315 -2.60 4.85 11.54
CA CYS A 315 -1.70 5.10 12.68
C CYS A 315 -1.34 3.80 13.41
N LYS A 316 -2.33 2.95 13.69
CA LYS A 316 -2.10 1.66 14.34
C LYS A 316 -1.24 0.74 13.47
N LYS A 317 -1.53 0.64 12.17
CA LYS A 317 -0.75 -0.17 11.24
C LYS A 317 0.70 0.30 11.09
N ILE A 318 0.93 1.61 11.07
CA ILE A 318 2.27 2.21 11.08
C ILE A 318 3.02 1.76 12.34
N GLY A 319 2.38 1.82 13.51
CA GLY A 319 2.99 1.33 14.74
C GLY A 319 3.29 -0.17 14.74
N VAL A 320 2.44 -1.00 14.12
CA VAL A 320 2.76 -2.44 13.90
C VAL A 320 3.99 -2.60 13.03
N LYS A 321 4.04 -1.95 11.85
CA LYS A 321 5.19 -2.04 10.96
C LYS A 321 6.48 -1.52 11.60
N LEU A 322 6.42 -0.42 12.34
CA LEU A 322 7.58 0.12 13.03
C LEU A 322 8.11 -0.82 14.11
N LYS A 323 7.24 -1.55 14.80
CA LYS A 323 7.64 -2.61 15.74
C LYS A 323 8.40 -3.74 15.03
N ASP A 324 8.00 -4.09 13.81
CA ASP A 324 8.61 -5.18 13.04
C ASP A 324 9.92 -4.75 12.38
N LEU A 325 10.04 -3.48 11.96
CA LEU A 325 11.17 -2.94 11.20
C LEU A 325 12.24 -2.26 12.07
N VAL A 326 11.85 -1.77 13.24
CA VAL A 326 12.72 -1.10 14.21
C VAL A 326 12.58 -1.85 15.53
N PRO A 327 13.68 -2.16 16.25
CA PRO A 327 13.62 -2.79 17.57
C PRO A 327 13.03 -1.79 18.59
N CYS A 328 11.71 -1.62 18.56
CA CYS A 328 10.97 -0.67 19.36
C CYS A 328 9.59 -1.22 19.70
N VAL A 329 8.97 -0.64 20.72
CA VAL A 329 7.65 -1.04 21.22
C VAL A 329 6.72 0.17 21.18
N PRO A 330 5.61 0.12 20.43
CA PRO A 330 4.55 1.11 20.55
C PRO A 330 3.92 1.05 21.95
N ILE A 331 4.01 2.13 22.72
CA ILE A 331 3.53 2.16 24.12
C ILE A 331 2.27 3.00 24.31
N LEU A 332 1.90 3.85 23.34
CA LEU A 332 0.67 4.64 23.37
C LEU A 332 0.24 5.08 21.97
N PHE A 333 -1.07 5.01 21.72
CA PHE A 333 -1.75 5.69 20.62
C PHE A 333 -2.80 6.62 21.22
N LYS A 334 -2.62 7.93 21.09
CA LYS A 334 -3.54 8.93 21.66
C LYS A 334 -3.59 10.16 20.76
N ASP A 335 -4.78 10.69 20.48
CA ASP A 335 -4.98 11.93 19.71
C ASP A 335 -4.20 11.95 18.38
N GLU A 336 -4.21 10.81 17.67
CA GLU A 336 -3.48 10.61 16.42
C GLU A 336 -1.96 10.80 16.54
N GLN A 337 -1.41 10.59 17.73
CA GLN A 337 0.01 10.49 18.00
C GLN A 337 0.40 9.03 18.26
N ILE A 338 1.62 8.67 17.86
CA ILE A 338 2.24 7.38 18.19
C ILE A 338 3.42 7.65 19.11
N ILE A 339 3.43 7.01 20.28
CA ILE A 339 4.59 7.02 21.17
C ILE A 339 5.28 5.66 21.09
N LEU A 340 6.54 5.70 20.70
CA LEU A 340 7.40 4.53 20.53
C LEU A 340 8.49 4.56 21.58
N TRP A 341 8.78 3.41 22.18
CA TRP A 341 9.86 3.23 23.13
C TRP A 341 10.89 2.28 22.54
N ARG A 342 12.17 2.61 22.65
CA ARG A 342 13.30 1.80 22.18
C ARG A 342 13.38 0.41 22.81
N GLY A 343 12.85 0.22 24.02
CA GLY A 343 13.20 -0.93 24.86
C GLY A 343 14.40 -0.62 25.77
N LYS A 344 14.66 -1.51 26.74
CA LYS A 344 15.89 -1.43 27.55
C LYS A 344 17.08 -1.76 26.66
N ARG A 345 18.15 -0.96 26.73
CA ARG A 345 19.44 -1.37 26.15
C ARG A 345 19.90 -2.57 26.98
N ASN A 346 20.11 -3.73 26.35
CA ASN A 346 20.69 -4.87 27.05
C ASN A 346 22.06 -4.44 27.62
N GLN A 347 22.18 -4.35 28.93
CA GLN A 347 23.47 -4.22 29.63
C GLN A 347 24.14 -5.60 29.82
N GLU A 348 23.94 -6.53 28.89
CA GLU A 348 24.48 -7.89 28.94
C GLU A 348 25.49 -8.09 27.82
N LEU A 349 26.64 -7.43 27.95
CA LEU A 349 27.90 -7.79 27.26
C LEU A 349 29.15 -7.26 27.99
N GLU A 350 29.02 -6.55 29.11
CA GLU A 350 30.17 -6.01 29.87
C GLU A 350 30.45 -6.71 31.22
N SER A 351 29.79 -7.83 31.54
CA SER A 351 30.00 -8.56 32.81
C SER A 351 30.55 -9.99 32.67
N SER A 352 30.94 -10.42 31.46
CA SER A 352 31.54 -11.74 31.22
C SER A 352 33.00 -11.69 30.73
N THR A 353 33.69 -10.58 30.97
CA THR A 353 35.15 -10.51 30.83
C THR A 353 35.74 -9.90 32.10
N THR A 354 35.80 -10.69 33.17
CA THR A 354 36.71 -10.41 34.30
C THR A 354 37.19 -11.72 34.88
#